data_AF-A0A5C5WZK1-F1
#
_entry.id   AF-A0A5C5WZK1-F1
#
_cell.length_a   1.000
_cell.length_b   1.000
_cell.length_c   1.000
_cell.angle_alpha   90.00
_cell.angle_beta   90.00
_cell.angle_gamma   90.00
#
_symmetry.space_group_name_H-M   'P 1'
#
loop_
_entity.id
_entity.type
_entity.pdbx_description
1 polymer ?
#
loop_
_entity_poly.entity_id
_entity_poly.type
_entity_poly.pdbx_seq_one_letter_code
_entity_poly.pdbx_strand_id
1 'polypeptide(L)'
;MDRIGFVTSILLSCFGVVLLSIGLLVKTLLPKVALIVFLAHGGRYSSDDYDLGFAFYLQQFVAICCIVWGVILSRRFLREQPASSVST
;
A
#
# COMPACT_ATOMS: atom_id res chain seq x y z
N MET A 1 -17.68 15.75 15.37
CA MET A 1 -17.41 14.29 15.22
C MET A 1 -16.14 14.06 14.38
N ASP A 2 -15.25 15.05 14.34
CA ASP A 2 -14.29 15.23 13.25
C ASP A 2 -12.95 14.53 13.53
N ARG A 3 -12.66 14.29 14.82
CA ARG A 3 -11.44 13.57 15.25
C ARG A 3 -11.43 12.11 14.77
N ILE A 4 -12.58 11.44 14.75
CA ILE A 4 -12.66 10.03 14.33
C ILE A 4 -12.42 9.94 12.82
N GLY A 5 -13.01 10.84 12.02
CA GLY A 5 -12.81 10.90 10.56
C GLY A 5 -11.37 11.20 10.15
N PHE A 6 -10.68 12.05 10.90
CA PHE A 6 -9.27 12.36 10.68
C PHE A 6 -8.35 11.18 11.04
N VAL A 7 -8.63 10.50 12.16
CA VAL A 7 -7.84 9.32 12.57
C VAL A 7 -8.02 8.18 11.56
N THR A 8 -9.24 7.93 11.08
CA THR A 8 -9.48 6.90 10.07
C THR A 8 -8.84 7.22 8.72
N SER A 9 -8.77 8.50 8.30
CA SER A 9 -8.10 8.88 7.05
C SER A 9 -6.58 8.72 7.11
N ILE A 10 -5.96 8.99 8.27
CA ILE A 10 -4.54 8.73 8.51
C ILE A 10 -4.27 7.22 8.50
N LEU A 11 -5.08 6.44 9.20
CA LEU A 11 -4.93 4.99 9.25
C LEU A 11 -5.06 4.36 7.86
N LEU A 12 -6.02 4.82 7.05
CA LEU A 12 -6.19 4.38 5.67
C LEU A 12 -4.96 4.70 4.80
N SER A 13 -4.38 5.89 4.99
CA SER A 13 -3.16 6.29 4.26
C SER A 13 -1.96 5.43 4.67
N CYS A 14 -1.76 5.20 5.98
CA CYS A 14 -0.72 4.32 6.48
C CYS A 14 -0.89 2.88 5.96
N PHE A 15 -2.11 2.37 5.98
CA PHE A 15 -2.42 1.03 5.49
C PHE A 15 -2.07 0.88 4.01
N GLY A 16 -2.39 1.88 3.19
CA GLY A 16 -2.01 1.92 1.78
C GLY A 16 -0.49 1.88 1.57
N VAL A 17 0.29 2.62 2.35
CA VAL A 17 1.77 2.62 2.29
C VAL A 17 2.35 1.26 2.69
N VAL A 18 1.80 0.65 3.74
CA VAL A 18 2.21 -0.69 4.20
C VAL A 18 1.93 -1.74 3.12
N LEU A 19 0.74 -1.72 2.51
CA LEU A 19 0.39 -2.62 1.40
C LEU A 19 1.34 -2.46 0.20
N LEU A 20 1.68 -1.22 -0.16
CA LEU A 20 2.64 -0.91 -1.21
C LEU A 20 4.02 -1.51 -0.94
N SER A 21 4.49 -1.36 0.30
CA SER A 21 5.79 -1.84 0.75
C SER A 21 5.84 -3.37 0.79
N ILE A 22 4.80 -4.01 1.33
CA ILE A 22 4.67 -5.48 1.37
C ILE A 22 4.58 -6.03 -0.05
N GLY A 23 3.79 -5.42 -0.92
CA GLY A 23 3.68 -5.83 -2.32
C GLY A 23 5.05 -5.86 -3.00
N LEU A 24 5.82 -4.76 -2.90
CA LEU A 24 7.17 -4.66 -3.47
C LEU A 24 8.13 -5.71 -2.87
N LEU A 25 8.04 -5.93 -1.56
CA LEU A 25 8.83 -6.94 -0.87
C LEU A 25 8.50 -8.35 -1.37
N VAL A 26 7.22 -8.68 -1.53
CA VAL A 26 6.77 -9.96 -2.08
C VAL A 26 7.25 -10.11 -3.51
N LYS A 27 7.07 -9.12 -4.39
CA LYS A 27 7.57 -9.18 -5.78
C LYS A 27 9.07 -9.42 -5.88
N THR A 28 9.86 -8.93 -4.93
CA THR A 28 11.32 -9.11 -4.93
C THR A 28 11.77 -10.41 -4.26
N LEU A 29 11.04 -10.90 -3.24
CA LEU A 29 11.36 -12.13 -2.52
C LEU A 29 10.81 -13.38 -3.20
N LEU A 30 9.58 -13.34 -3.73
CA LEU A 30 8.93 -14.51 -4.36
C LEU A 30 9.79 -15.16 -5.45
N PRO A 31 10.35 -14.43 -6.44
CA PRO A 31 11.18 -15.04 -7.47
C PRO A 31 12.50 -15.58 -6.92
N LYS A 32 13.06 -14.98 -5.86
CA LYS A 32 14.27 -15.49 -5.20
C LYS A 32 14.01 -16.79 -4.47
N VAL A 33 12.90 -16.86 -3.71
CA VAL A 33 12.50 -18.07 -2.98
C VAL A 33 12.14 -19.18 -3.97
N ALA A 34 11.36 -18.86 -5.02
CA ALA A 34 11.03 -19.82 -6.07
C ALA A 34 12.31 -20.35 -6.74
N LEU A 35 13.23 -19.48 -7.15
CA LEU A 35 14.51 -19.89 -7.75
C LEU A 35 15.32 -20.82 -6.84
N ILE A 36 15.40 -20.54 -5.54
CA ILE A 36 16.08 -21.42 -4.56
C ILE A 36 15.41 -22.79 -4.49
N VAL A 37 14.08 -22.83 -4.42
CA VAL A 37 13.31 -24.09 -4.34
C VAL A 37 13.46 -24.91 -5.62
N PHE A 38 13.42 -24.28 -6.78
CA PHE A 38 13.58 -24.92 -8.09
C PHE A 38 15.01 -25.45 -8.30
N LEU A 39 16.04 -24.70 -7.89
CA LEU A 39 17.43 -25.16 -7.87
C LEU A 39 17.62 -26.38 -6.96
N ALA A 40 16.99 -26.39 -5.78
CA ALA A 40 17.05 -27.50 -4.84
C ALA A 40 16.36 -28.78 -5.38
N HIS A 41 15.35 -28.63 -6.25
CA HIS A 41 14.60 -29.76 -6.83
C HIS A 41 15.04 -30.13 -8.27
N GLY A 42 16.10 -29.51 -8.81
CA GLY A 42 16.64 -29.82 -10.13
C GLY A 42 15.78 -29.37 -11.32
N GLY A 43 14.81 -28.47 -11.09
CA GLY A 43 13.91 -27.95 -12.13
C GLY A 43 14.39 -26.64 -12.75
N ARG A 44 13.97 -26.36 -13.99
CA ARG A 44 14.15 -25.05 -14.63
C ARG A 44 13.01 -24.12 -14.24
N TYR A 45 13.32 -23.02 -13.55
CA TYR A 45 12.37 -21.94 -13.26
C TYR A 45 12.15 -21.08 -14.52
N SER A 46 10.91 -21.01 -15.01
CA SER A 46 10.52 -20.09 -16.07
C SER A 46 9.72 -18.94 -15.46
N SER A 47 10.23 -17.71 -15.62
CA SER A 47 9.58 -16.50 -15.10
C SER A 47 8.29 -16.16 -15.86
N ASP A 48 8.09 -16.70 -17.06
CA ASP A 48 6.94 -16.39 -17.93
C ASP A 48 5.66 -17.13 -17.53
N ASP A 49 5.76 -18.26 -16.82
CA ASP A 49 4.59 -19.03 -16.37
C ASP A 49 3.90 -18.40 -15.15
N TYR A 50 4.60 -17.49 -14.46
CA TYR A 50 4.12 -16.82 -13.28
C TYR A 50 3.61 -15.42 -13.65
N ASP A 51 2.37 -15.36 -14.13
CA ASP A 51 1.63 -14.11 -14.37
C ASP A 51 1.16 -13.46 -13.05
N LEU A 52 2.09 -13.32 -12.11
CA LEU A 52 1.96 -12.53 -10.89
C LEU A 52 1.91 -11.02 -11.18
N GLY A 53 2.20 -10.63 -12.42
CA GLY A 53 2.18 -9.24 -12.88
C GLY A 53 0.82 -8.61 -12.65
N PHE A 54 -0.25 -9.21 -13.17
CA PHE A 54 -1.59 -8.61 -13.12
C PHE A 54 -2.10 -8.39 -11.70
N ALA A 55 -2.03 -9.41 -10.83
CA ALA A 55 -2.46 -9.31 -9.44
C ALA A 55 -1.64 -8.27 -8.65
N PHE A 56 -0.33 -8.21 -8.90
CA PHE A 56 0.55 -7.21 -8.30
C PHE A 56 0.20 -5.79 -8.77
N TYR A 57 0.00 -5.57 -10.08
CA TYR A 57 -0.38 -4.26 -10.61
C TYR A 57 -1.74 -3.80 -10.08
N LEU A 58 -2.70 -4.72 -9.96
CA LEU A 58 -4.01 -4.43 -9.37
C LEU A 58 -3.88 -4.05 -7.89
N GLN A 59 -3.07 -4.79 -7.12
CA GLN A 59 -2.80 -4.50 -5.72
C GLN A 59 -2.12 -3.14 -5.51
N GLN A 60 -1.16 -2.80 -6.38
CA GLN A 60 -0.49 -1.49 -6.39
C GLN A 60 -1.48 -0.36 -6.70
N PHE A 61 -2.36 -0.55 -7.69
CA PHE A 61 -3.39 0.41 -8.04
C PHE A 61 -4.33 0.71 -6.86
N VAL A 62 -4.83 -0.34 -6.19
CA VAL A 62 -5.70 -0.19 -5.00
C VAL A 62 -4.96 0.52 -3.87
N ALA A 63 -3.70 0.17 -3.60
CA ALA A 63 -2.91 0.81 -2.56
C ALA A 63 -2.71 2.31 -2.82
N ILE A 64 -2.40 2.70 -4.06
CA ILE A 64 -2.27 4.11 -4.47
C ILE A 64 -3.60 4.85 -4.29
N CYS A 65 -4.72 4.26 -4.73
CA CYS A 65 -6.04 4.86 -4.54
C CYS A 65 -6.35 5.12 -3.05
N CYS A 66 -6.04 4.17 -2.17
CA CYS A 66 -6.23 4.33 -0.72
C CYS A 66 -5.38 5.47 -0.15
N ILE A 67 -4.12 5.60 -0.57
CA ILE A 67 -3.24 6.70 -0.13
C ILE A 67 -3.79 8.04 -0.61
N VAL A 68 -4.11 8.17 -1.89
CA VAL A 68 -4.61 9.42 -2.47
C VAL A 68 -5.90 9.85 -1.78
N TRP A 69 -6.83 8.91 -1.58
CA TRP A 69 -8.09 9.20 -0.92
C TRP A 69 -7.90 9.59 0.56
N GLY A 70 -7.05 8.86 1.28
CA GLY A 70 -6.73 9.16 2.67
C GLY A 70 -6.05 10.53 2.84
N VAL A 71 -5.17 10.91 1.93
CA VAL A 71 -4.52 12.24 1.91
C VAL A 71 -5.53 13.35 1.61
N ILE A 72 -6.43 13.16 0.63
CA ILE A 72 -7.47 14.14 0.28
C ILE A 72 -8.41 14.37 1.47
N LEU A 73 -8.89 13.28 2.09
CA LEU A 73 -9.75 13.37 3.27
C LEU A 73 -9.04 14.05 4.44
N SER A 74 -7.80 13.67 4.74
CA SER A 74 -7.01 14.28 5.82
C SER A 74 -6.84 15.79 5.61
N ARG A 75 -6.61 16.24 4.37
CA ARG A 75 -6.52 17.66 4.03
C ARG A 75 -7.85 18.40 4.17
N ARG A 76 -8.98 17.77 3.86
CA ARG A 76 -10.31 18.37 4.05
C ARG A 76 -10.61 18.57 5.54
N PHE A 77 -10.38 17.55 6.36
CA PHE A 77 -10.58 17.67 7.82
C PHE A 77 -9.63 18.69 8.48
N LEU A 78 -8.38 18.81 8.01
CA LEU A 78 -7.46 19.84 8.51
C LEU A 78 -7.93 21.26 8.17
N ARG A 79 -8.54 21.44 6.99
CA ARG A 79 -9.03 22.74 6.51
C ARG A 79 -10.35 23.16 7.17
N GLU A 80 -11.11 22.19 7.66
CA GLU A 80 -12.35 22.40 8.42
C GLU A 80 -12.12 22.65 9.93
N GLN A 81 -10.89 22.50 10.45
CA GLN A 81 -10.57 23.05 11.77
C GLN A 81 -10.41 24.58 11.63
N PRO A 82 -11.37 25.39 12.12
CA PRO A 82 -11.15 26.83 12.19
C PRO A 82 -9.91 27.08 13.05
N ALA A 83 -9.13 28.10 12.67
CA ALA A 83 -8.01 28.62 13.42
C ALA A 83 -8.44 29.29 14.74
N SER A 84 -9.30 28.64 15.54
CA SER A 84 -9.76 29.12 16.84
C SER A 84 -8.89 28.57 17.97
N SER A 85 -7.57 28.73 17.85
CA SER A 85 -6.63 28.49 18.95
C SER A 85 -5.58 29.59 19.11
N VAL A 86 -5.90 30.81 18.66
CA VAL A 86 -5.18 32.01 19.09
C VAL A 86 -6.19 33.07 19.51
N SER A 87 -6.76 32.90 20.69
CA SER A 87 -7.30 34.02 21.46
C SER A 87 -7.08 33.74 22.95
N THR A 88 -6.32 34.67 23.54
CA THR A 88 -5.96 34.91 24.95
C THR A 88 -5.02 33.94 25.62
#